data_AF-A0A4Z2E9E4-F1
#
_entry.id   AF-A0A4Z2E9E4-F1
#
_cell.length_a   1.000
_cell.length_b   1.000
_cell.length_c   1.000
_cell.angle_alpha   90.00
_cell.angle_beta   90.00
_cell.angle_gamma   90.00
#
_symmetry.space_group_name_H-M   'P 1'
#
loop_
_entity.id
_entity.type
_entity.pdbx_description
1 polymer ?
#
loop_
_entity_poly.entity_id
_entity_poly.type
_entity_poly.pdbx_seq_one_letter_code
_entity_poly.pdbx_strand_id
1 'polypeptide(L)'
;MMKMKGIHCVLPLGLDCVRRLHRADIFPIIIFIGQSARSARKLNQSEEQLLACSRSEEALLDKLPCLHRRVAPDAWSDHGSLLAGLRSIIWEEQKKIVWVEPDLW
;
A
#
# COMPACT_ATOMS: atom_id res chain seq x y z
N MET A 1 -21.57 2.85 5.17
CA MET A 1 -20.90 3.99 4.51
C MET A 1 -21.10 3.86 3.01
N MET A 2 -21.77 4.82 2.35
CA MET A 2 -22.00 4.77 0.90
C MET A 2 -20.67 4.87 0.16
N LYS A 3 -20.27 3.83 -0.58
CA LYS A 3 -19.18 3.90 -1.56
C LYS A 3 -19.67 4.71 -2.75
N MET A 4 -19.24 5.97 -2.88
CA MET A 4 -19.30 6.66 -4.17
C MET A 4 -18.34 5.96 -5.13
N LYS A 5 -18.89 5.43 -6.23
CA LYS A 5 -18.12 4.72 -7.25
C LYS A 5 -17.10 5.69 -7.85
N GLY A 6 -15.81 5.35 -7.74
CA GLY A 6 -14.71 6.15 -8.31
C GLY A 6 -14.08 7.19 -7.38
N ILE A 7 -14.44 7.25 -6.10
CA ILE A 7 -13.77 8.12 -5.12
C ILE A 7 -12.83 7.28 -4.24
N HIS A 8 -11.53 7.62 -4.28
CA HIS A 8 -10.50 7.03 -3.43
C HIS A 8 -10.05 8.07 -2.41
N CYS A 9 -9.86 7.63 -1.16
CA CYS A 9 -9.19 8.42 -0.15
C CYS A 9 -7.90 7.73 0.27
N VAL A 10 -6.89 8.53 0.59
CA VAL A 10 -5.66 8.06 1.23
C VAL A 10 -5.88 8.16 2.74
N LEU A 11 -5.71 7.04 3.44
CA LEU A 11 -5.87 6.97 4.88
C LEU A 11 -4.48 6.97 5.54
N PRO A 12 -4.13 7.95 6.38
CA PRO A 12 -2.85 7.96 7.10
C PRO A 12 -2.93 7.01 8.31
N LEU A 13 -3.02 5.70 8.02
CA LEU A 13 -3.16 4.65 9.02
C LEU A 13 -2.01 3.63 8.89
N GLY A 14 -1.58 3.07 10.02
CA GLY A 14 -0.64 1.95 10.04
C GLY A 14 -1.28 0.63 9.62
N LEU A 15 -0.44 -0.39 9.38
CA LEU A 15 -0.88 -1.73 8.94
C LEU A 15 -1.75 -2.47 9.99
N ASP A 16 -1.68 -2.06 11.26
CA ASP A 16 -2.46 -2.61 12.37
C ASP A 16 -3.98 -2.40 12.21
N CYS A 17 -4.40 -1.39 11.43
CA CYS A 17 -5.80 -1.10 11.22
C CYS A 17 -6.51 -2.01 10.20
N VAL A 18 -5.77 -2.77 9.37
CA VAL A 18 -6.34 -3.50 8.22
C VAL A 18 -7.42 -4.50 8.64
N ARG A 19 -7.20 -5.21 9.75
CA ARG A 19 -8.21 -6.13 10.31
C ARG A 19 -9.49 -5.39 10.75
N ARG A 20 -9.36 -4.17 11.29
CA ARG A 20 -10.51 -3.34 11.67
C ARG A 20 -11.26 -2.82 10.45
N LEU A 21 -10.55 -2.48 9.37
CA LEU A 21 -11.15 -2.09 8.09
C LEU A 21 -11.98 -3.23 7.50
N HIS A 22 -11.44 -4.45 7.48
CA HIS A 22 -12.17 -5.63 7.00
C HIS A 22 -13.45 -5.88 7.78
N ARG A 23 -13.41 -5.81 9.12
CA ARG A 23 -14.61 -5.94 9.98
C ARG A 23 -15.66 -4.85 9.75
N ALA A 24 -15.30 -3.76 9.08
CA ALA A 24 -16.20 -2.69 8.69
C ALA A 24 -16.60 -2.76 7.21
N ASP A 25 -16.37 -3.89 6.55
CA ASP A 25 -16.57 -4.12 5.11
C ASP A 25 -15.78 -3.14 4.21
N ILE A 26 -14.63 -2.66 4.71
CA ILE A 26 -13.69 -1.83 3.97
C ILE A 26 -12.48 -2.68 3.58
N PHE A 27 -12.34 -2.92 2.28
CA PHE A 27 -11.23 -3.68 1.70
C PHE A 27 -10.22 -2.71 1.06
N PRO A 28 -9.12 -2.38 1.76
CA PRO A 28 -8.13 -1.43 1.27
C PRO A 28 -7.29 -2.02 0.13
N ILE A 29 -6.88 -1.16 -0.81
CA ILE A 29 -5.80 -1.49 -1.76
C ILE A 29 -4.49 -1.15 -1.06
N ILE A 30 -3.72 -2.18 -0.68
CA ILE A 30 -2.45 -2.01 0.03
C ILE A 30 -1.32 -1.98 -1.00
N ILE A 31 -0.62 -0.85 -1.09
CA ILE A 31 0.54 -0.67 -1.98
C ILE A 31 1.75 -0.34 -1.12
N PHE A 32 2.69 -1.27 -1.05
CA PHE A 32 3.97 -1.06 -0.41
C PHE A 32 4.96 -0.45 -1.40
N ILE A 33 5.54 0.70 -1.05
CA ILE A 33 6.52 1.39 -1.89
C ILE A 33 7.92 1.06 -1.36
N GLY A 34 8.63 0.20 -2.09
CA GLY A 34 10.00 -0.16 -1.75
C GLY A 34 10.92 1.06 -1.80
N GLN A 35 11.75 1.19 -0.78
CA GLN A 35 12.73 2.27 -0.66
C GLN A 35 14.13 1.78 -1.06
N SER A 36 14.90 2.66 -1.70
CA SER A 36 16.34 2.52 -1.97
C SER A 36 17.07 3.77 -1.47
N ALA A 37 18.40 3.69 -1.37
CA ALA A 37 19.25 4.87 -1.16
C ALA A 37 18.92 6.02 -2.12
N ARG A 38 18.62 5.67 -3.38
CA ARG A 38 18.26 6.62 -4.44
C ARG A 38 16.90 7.28 -4.18
N SER A 39 15.93 6.56 -3.62
CA SER A 39 14.63 7.15 -3.28
C SER A 39 14.69 7.98 -2.02
N ALA A 40 15.42 7.54 -1.00
CA ALA A 40 15.55 8.25 0.27
C ALA A 40 16.08 9.67 0.10
N ARG A 41 17.12 9.83 -0.73
CA ARG A 41 17.68 11.15 -1.09
C ARG A 41 16.66 12.10 -1.71
N LYS A 42 15.68 11.57 -2.45
CA LYS A 42 14.64 12.38 -3.12
C LYS A 42 13.50 12.77 -2.17
N LEU A 43 13.36 12.05 -1.05
CA LEU A 43 12.36 12.33 -0.01
C LEU A 43 12.91 13.24 1.09
N ASN A 44 14.16 13.71 0.99
CA ASN A 44 14.83 14.56 1.99
C ASN A 44 14.78 13.97 3.41
N GLN A 45 14.82 12.65 3.52
CA GLN A 45 14.85 11.93 4.79
C GLN A 45 16.21 11.24 4.97
N SER A 46 16.57 10.91 6.20
CA SER A 46 17.74 10.07 6.46
C SER A 46 17.55 8.70 5.79
N GLU A 47 18.52 8.32 4.95
CA GLU A 47 18.55 7.03 4.26
C GLU A 47 18.39 5.86 5.23
N GLU A 48 19.11 5.90 6.35
CA GLU A 48 19.10 4.85 7.35
C GLU A 48 17.73 4.72 8.04
N GLN A 49 17.11 5.85 8.40
CA GLN A 49 15.78 5.85 9.03
C GLN A 49 14.69 5.35 8.08
N LEU A 50 14.73 5.77 6.81
CA LEU A 50 13.76 5.31 5.81
C LEU A 50 13.90 3.82 5.52
N LEU A 51 15.12 3.33 5.35
CA LEU A 51 15.36 1.90 5.10
C LEU A 51 14.98 1.06 6.32
N ALA A 52 15.25 1.53 7.53
CA ALA A 52 14.83 0.86 8.76
C ALA A 52 13.30 0.79 8.88
N CYS A 53 12.61 1.90 8.61
CA CYS A 53 11.14 1.95 8.60
C CYS A 53 10.56 0.99 7.54
N SER A 54 11.07 1.06 6.32
CA SER A 54 10.67 0.19 5.21
C SER A 54 10.81 -1.29 5.56
N ARG A 55 11.94 -1.71 6.15
CA ARG A 55 12.16 -3.11 6.54
C ARG A 55 11.21 -3.58 7.64
N SER A 56 10.93 -2.71 8.61
CA SER A 56 10.00 -2.98 9.70
C SER A 56 8.58 -3.21 9.18
N GLU A 57 8.10 -2.31 8.31
CA GLU A 57 6.77 -2.41 7.71
C GLU A 57 6.66 -3.60 6.74
N GLU A 58 7.71 -3.87 5.97
CA GLU A 58 7.78 -5.00 5.06
C GLU A 58 7.55 -6.34 5.77
N ALA A 59 8.14 -6.54 6.95
CA ALA A 59 7.96 -7.74 7.76
C ALA A 59 6.52 -7.93 8.28
N LEU A 60 5.69 -6.88 8.25
CA LEU A 60 4.29 -6.94 8.65
C LEU A 60 3.36 -7.29 7.49
N LEU A 61 3.81 -7.14 6.24
CA LEU A 61 2.99 -7.39 5.05
C LEU A 61 2.51 -8.84 4.96
N ASP A 62 3.35 -9.80 5.35
CA ASP A 62 3.01 -11.23 5.33
C ASP A 62 1.96 -11.61 6.39
N LYS A 63 1.70 -10.73 7.35
CA LYS A 63 0.71 -10.93 8.43
C LYS A 63 -0.65 -10.32 8.12
N LEU A 64 -0.78 -9.64 6.97
CA LEU A 64 -1.99 -8.96 6.57
C LEU A 64 -3.08 -9.98 6.20
N PRO A 65 -4.36 -9.65 6.49
CA PRO A 65 -5.50 -10.50 6.12
C PRO A 65 -5.88 -10.39 4.63
N CYS A 66 -5.05 -9.75 3.78
CA CYS A 66 -5.29 -9.57 2.36
C CYS A 66 -3.99 -9.44 1.57
N LEU A 67 -4.09 -9.59 0.25
CA LEU A 67 -2.98 -9.37 -0.68
C LEU A 67 -2.52 -7.90 -0.66
N HIS A 68 -1.23 -7.71 -0.90
CA HIS A 68 -0.63 -6.40 -1.11
C HIS A 68 0.08 -6.36 -2.47
N ARG A 69 0.21 -5.17 -3.04
CA ARG A 69 1.07 -4.93 -4.21
C ARG A 69 2.36 -4.25 -3.75
N ARG A 70 3.49 -4.61 -4.35
CA ARG A 70 4.78 -3.96 -4.15
C ARG A 70 5.16 -3.13 -5.37
N VAL A 71 5.61 -1.90 -5.13
CA VAL A 71 6.39 -1.11 -6.09
C VAL A 71 7.86 -1.35 -5.78
N ALA A 72 8.61 -1.89 -6.73
CA ALA A 72 10.04 -2.14 -6.53
C ALA A 72 10.82 -0.80 -6.40
N PRO A 73 11.90 -0.74 -5.61
CA PRO A 73 12.65 0.51 -5.39
C PRO A 73 13.25 1.13 -6.66
N ASP A 74 13.49 0.31 -7.68
CA ASP A 74 14.03 0.66 -9.00
C ASP A 74 12.95 0.95 -10.04
N ALA A 75 11.67 0.66 -9.75
CA ALA A 75 10.55 0.88 -10.66
C ALA A 75 10.16 2.36 -10.80
N TRP A 76 10.80 3.26 -10.07
CA TRP A 76 10.53 4.70 -10.12
C TRP A 76 11.80 5.54 -9.95
N SER A 77 11.84 6.68 -10.65
CA SER A 77 13.01 7.57 -10.70
C SER A 77 12.71 8.98 -10.20
N ASP A 78 11.46 9.33 -9.96
CA ASP A 78 11.01 10.67 -9.60
C ASP A 78 9.55 10.61 -9.16
N HIS A 79 9.02 11.72 -8.66
CA HIS A 79 7.62 11.80 -8.22
C HIS A 79 6.63 11.50 -9.36
N GLY A 80 6.93 11.91 -10.60
CA GLY A 80 6.07 11.68 -11.75
C GLY A 80 5.97 10.21 -12.13
N SER A 81 7.11 9.52 -12.25
CA SER A 81 7.15 8.07 -12.53
C SER A 81 6.49 7.25 -11.41
N LEU A 82 6.70 7.62 -10.14
CA LEU A 82 6.02 6.99 -9.01
C LEU A 82 4.50 7.18 -9.08
N LEU A 83 4.01 8.41 -9.32
CA LEU A 83 2.59 8.69 -9.43
C LEU A 83 1.93 7.97 -10.62
N ALA A 84 2.61 7.89 -11.76
CA ALA A 84 2.13 7.15 -12.92
C ALA A 84 2.01 5.65 -12.61
N GLY A 85 3.04 5.06 -12.00
CA GLY A 85 3.03 3.65 -11.59
C GLY A 85 1.93 3.36 -10.56
N LEU A 86 1.77 4.19 -9.54
CA LEU A 86 0.71 4.05 -8.54
C LEU A 86 -0.68 4.12 -9.18
N ARG A 87 -0.91 5.04 -10.12
CA ARG A 87 -2.20 5.11 -10.85
C ARG A 87 -2.49 3.83 -11.63
N SER A 88 -1.50 3.25 -12.30
CA SER A 88 -1.66 1.97 -13.02
C SER A 88 -2.01 0.84 -12.07
N ILE A 89 -1.25 0.72 -10.97
CA ILE A 89 -1.47 -0.30 -9.94
C ILE A 89 -2.86 -0.18 -9.35
N ILE A 90 -3.27 1.03 -8.95
CA ILE A 90 -4.59 1.27 -8.36
C ILE A 90 -5.68 0.85 -9.33
N TRP A 91 -5.56 1.24 -10.60
CA TRP A 91 -6.51 0.86 -11.66
C TRP A 91 -6.59 -0.65 -11.89
N GLU A 92 -5.45 -1.34 -11.89
CA GLU A 92 -5.38 -2.79 -12.04
C GLU A 92 -6.00 -3.51 -10.84
N GLU A 93 -5.66 -3.11 -9.62
CA GLU A 93 -6.21 -3.71 -8.38
C GLU A 93 -7.73 -3.49 -8.28
N GLN A 94 -8.25 -2.33 -8.71
CA GLN A 94 -9.69 -2.05 -8.72
C GLN A 94 -10.51 -2.95 -9.64
N LYS A 95 -9.89 -3.48 -10.69
CA LYS A 95 -10.55 -4.39 -11.64
C LYS A 95 -10.56 -5.83 -11.15
N LYS A 96 -9.77 -6.16 -10.13
CA LYS A 96 -9.72 -7.52 -9.60
C LYS A 96 -10.97 -7.83 -8.81
N ILE A 97 -11.45 -9.05 -8.98
CA ILE A 97 -12.45 -9.64 -8.10
C ILE A 97 -11.69 -10.21 -6.91
N VAL A 98 -11.94 -9.64 -5.73
CA VAL A 98 -11.37 -10.14 -4.48
C VAL A 98 -12.36 -11.11 -3.86
N TRP A 99 -11.93 -12.35 -3.68
CA TRP A 99 -12.66 -13.33 -2.89
C TRP A 99 -12.30 -13.09 -1.43
N VAL A 100 -13.32 -12.82 -0.63
CA VAL A 100 -13.17 -12.66 0.82
C VAL A 100 -13.74 -13.93 1.44
N GLU A 101 -12.90 -14.64 2.20
CA GLU A 101 -13.43 -15.72 3.02
C GLU A 101 -14.39 -15.12 4.05
N PRO A 102 -15.61 -15.66 4.21
CA PRO A 102 -16.50 -15.25 5.28
C PRO A 102 -15.76 -15.40 6.61
N ASP A 103 -15.86 -14.40 7.50
CA ASP A 103 -15.39 -14.55 8.87
C ASP A 103 -16.12 -15.76 9.49
N LEU A 104 -15.42 -16.89 9.55
CA LEU A 104 -15.83 -18.06 10.34
C LEU A 104 -15.65 -17.64 11.80
N TRP A 105 -16.77 -17.29 12.42
CA TRP A 105 -16.89 -17.08 13.86
C TRP A 105 -16.51 -18.34 14.62
#